data_AF-A0A956BIE0-F1
#
_entry.id   AF-A0A956BIE0-F1
#
_cell.length_a   1.000
_cell.length_b   1.000
_cell.length_c   1.000
_cell.angle_alpha   90.00
_cell.angle_beta   90.00
_cell.angle_gamma   90.00
#
_symmetry.space_group_name_H-M   'P 1'
#
loop_
_entity.id
_entity.type
_entity.pdbx_description
1 polymer ?
#
loop_
_entity_poly.entity_id
_entity_poly.type
_entity_poly.pdbx_seq_one_letter_code
_entity_poly.pdbx_strand_id
1 'polypeptide(L)'
;MRLHGGEMAEASRLARLYRGLRQRELVRGDPVGTRVLEGRLRATLAGVAREVGPDDARELPGPPPRRIAIAMALALFSQPHLAQTFTGVPRPAILFDNDVLRDALGISGWELDDLRDEVDRRAGTWLKQETVAHWLEAHLPPEKAFAQLFPGVTARGTVRFERAHVVASAPAAPLPRTGMFLPWVSRDGLGPLDAFRGRYVDGNLKRALERSLGLTAEEVDELLERTVLFVPQASADDLLALDAWRRDGFAALTGIGQPYGKLSWLVEPVDGASARWRTWLAPPDADVPGPEAAFDMLLEPRIHGMLEALQGEILARRWIASEPFDDVLDVLDVPAHVSAVTQPLLAWAGARGSTIEIAQAGQIPLDVAETLLAEVHTTFKQRAASWARPPSTEWDGSPQACWMRRLVRLDEALRVVGDRMPLGVDHREVVFLYAAHFLAESPPDRAVLSATEDGGSVGLAVSRWFWPTWRRVLEHAEDEGNTTNAELLVPDGLF
;
A
#
# COMPACT_ATOMS: atom_id res chain seq x y z
N MET A 1 -14.49 -30.05 3.32
CA MET A 1 -14.88 -29.13 4.41
C MET A 1 -16.28 -28.62 4.08
N ARG A 2 -17.30 -28.83 4.91
CA ARG A 2 -18.67 -28.31 4.64
C ARG A 2 -18.75 -26.90 5.21
N LEU A 3 -18.88 -25.90 4.34
CA LEU A 3 -19.07 -24.50 4.73
C LEU A 3 -20.44 -24.34 5.41
N HIS A 4 -20.51 -23.54 6.48
CA HIS A 4 -21.78 -23.17 7.12
C HIS A 4 -22.61 -22.26 6.20
N GLY A 5 -23.93 -22.16 6.42
CA GLY A 5 -24.84 -21.44 5.50
C GLY A 5 -24.47 -19.97 5.24
N GLY A 6 -23.87 -19.28 6.22
CA GLY A 6 -23.34 -17.92 6.06
C GLY A 6 -22.07 -17.86 5.19
N GLU A 7 -21.13 -18.79 5.38
CA GLU A 7 -19.89 -18.88 4.60
C GLU A 7 -20.18 -19.21 3.13
N MET A 8 -21.22 -20.00 2.84
CA MET A 8 -21.67 -20.28 1.48
C MET A 8 -22.26 -19.04 0.77
N ALA A 9 -23.00 -18.21 1.51
CA ALA A 9 -23.58 -16.97 0.98
C ALA A 9 -22.50 -15.94 0.65
N GLU A 10 -21.57 -15.74 1.59
CA GLU A 10 -20.38 -14.89 1.40
C GLU A 10 -19.60 -15.36 0.17
N ALA A 11 -19.36 -16.66 0.09
CA ALA A 11 -18.61 -17.24 -0.99
C ALA A 11 -19.22 -16.99 -2.36
N SER A 12 -20.53 -17.20 -2.45
CA SER A 12 -21.31 -16.96 -3.67
C SER A 12 -21.29 -15.48 -4.08
N ARG A 13 -21.30 -14.53 -3.13
CA ARG A 13 -21.23 -13.10 -3.43
C ARG A 13 -19.84 -12.68 -3.89
N LEU A 14 -18.78 -13.16 -3.26
CA LEU A 14 -17.42 -12.86 -3.69
C LEU A 14 -17.12 -13.46 -5.06
N ALA A 15 -17.60 -14.66 -5.37
CA ALA A 15 -17.52 -15.21 -6.73
C ALA A 15 -18.33 -14.39 -7.76
N ARG A 16 -19.45 -13.76 -7.36
CA ARG A 16 -20.18 -12.81 -8.22
C ARG A 16 -19.42 -11.50 -8.42
N LEU A 17 -18.85 -10.95 -7.34
CA LEU A 17 -18.04 -9.74 -7.39
C LEU A 17 -16.85 -9.93 -8.34
N TYR A 18 -16.11 -11.02 -8.16
CA TYR A 18 -15.00 -11.42 -9.03
C TYR A 18 -15.39 -11.45 -10.50
N ARG A 19 -16.48 -12.17 -10.83
CA ARG A 19 -16.95 -12.30 -12.21
C ARG A 19 -17.38 -10.97 -12.80
N GLY A 20 -18.03 -10.12 -12.01
CA GLY A 20 -18.40 -8.78 -12.46
C GLY A 20 -17.19 -7.87 -12.69
N LEU A 21 -16.17 -7.94 -11.84
CA LEU A 21 -14.92 -7.18 -12.01
C LEU A 21 -14.23 -7.59 -13.31
N ARG A 22 -14.13 -8.89 -13.58
CA ARG A 22 -13.64 -9.42 -14.86
C ARG A 22 -14.44 -8.99 -16.09
N GLN A 23 -15.74 -8.73 -15.93
CA GLN A 23 -16.59 -8.24 -17.02
C GLN A 23 -16.32 -6.77 -17.35
N ARG A 24 -15.65 -6.00 -16.47
CA ARG A 24 -15.34 -4.58 -16.72
C ARG A 24 -14.51 -4.37 -17.98
N GLU A 25 -13.61 -5.31 -18.28
CA GLU A 25 -12.82 -5.27 -19.51
C GLU A 25 -13.68 -5.47 -20.76
N LEU A 26 -14.74 -6.29 -20.68
CA LEU A 26 -15.59 -6.64 -21.82
C LEU A 26 -16.59 -5.53 -22.19
N VAL A 27 -16.97 -4.70 -21.23
CA VAL A 27 -17.87 -3.54 -21.44
C VAL A 27 -17.09 -2.24 -21.68
N ARG A 28 -15.76 -2.34 -21.85
CA ARG A 28 -14.88 -1.19 -22.08
C ARG A 28 -15.29 -0.51 -23.39
N GLY A 29 -15.62 0.78 -23.30
CA GLY A 29 -16.09 1.58 -24.45
C GLY A 29 -17.62 1.69 -24.57
N ASP A 30 -18.39 1.01 -23.71
CA ASP A 30 -19.84 1.20 -23.58
C ASP A 30 -20.16 1.95 -22.26
N PRO A 31 -20.47 3.27 -22.32
CA PRO A 31 -20.77 4.06 -21.13
C PRO A 31 -22.04 3.63 -20.38
N VAL A 32 -22.99 3.00 -21.06
CA VAL A 32 -24.24 2.52 -20.44
C VAL A 32 -23.98 1.18 -19.78
N GLY A 33 -23.35 0.24 -20.50
CA GLY A 33 -22.93 -1.06 -19.97
C GLY A 33 -22.01 -0.92 -18.75
N THR A 34 -21.06 0.01 -18.79
CA THR A 34 -20.16 0.32 -17.67
C THR A 34 -20.94 0.77 -16.43
N ARG A 35 -21.83 1.77 -16.57
CA ARG A 35 -22.63 2.27 -15.44
C ARG A 35 -23.53 1.20 -14.82
N VAL A 36 -24.16 0.36 -15.65
CA VAL A 36 -25.01 -0.74 -15.17
C VAL A 36 -24.19 -1.79 -14.42
N LEU A 37 -23.03 -2.17 -14.97
CA LEU A 37 -22.13 -3.12 -14.32
C LEU A 37 -21.61 -2.59 -12.99
N GLU A 38 -21.15 -1.34 -12.95
CA GLU A 38 -20.68 -0.70 -11.71
C GLU A 38 -21.75 -0.65 -10.63
N GLY A 39 -22.99 -0.27 -10.97
CA GLY A 39 -24.10 -0.28 -10.00
C GLY A 39 -24.36 -1.67 -9.40
N ARG A 40 -24.27 -2.73 -10.22
CA ARG A 40 -24.40 -4.13 -9.74
C ARG A 40 -23.22 -4.55 -8.87
N LEU A 41 -22.00 -4.14 -9.25
CA LEU A 41 -20.79 -4.42 -8.49
C LEU A 41 -20.85 -3.77 -7.10
N ARG A 42 -21.23 -2.49 -7.02
CA ARG A 42 -21.42 -1.78 -5.75
C ARG A 42 -22.47 -2.45 -4.87
N ALA A 43 -23.63 -2.82 -5.43
CA ALA A 43 -24.66 -3.54 -4.70
C ALA A 43 -24.21 -4.92 -4.20
N THR A 44 -23.41 -5.63 -5.01
CA THR A 44 -22.83 -6.94 -4.63
C THR A 44 -21.84 -6.78 -3.49
N LEU A 45 -20.94 -5.79 -3.60
CA LEU A 45 -19.92 -5.49 -2.62
C LEU A 45 -20.52 -5.04 -1.28
N ALA A 46 -21.56 -4.19 -1.28
CA ALA A 46 -22.32 -3.86 -0.07
C ALA A 46 -23.03 -5.09 0.55
N GLY A 47 -23.36 -6.10 -0.27
CA GLY A 47 -23.83 -7.40 0.20
C GLY A 47 -22.74 -8.23 0.87
N VAL A 48 -21.54 -8.25 0.29
CA VAL A 48 -20.36 -8.92 0.89
C VAL A 48 -20.01 -8.26 2.22
N ALA A 49 -19.88 -6.94 2.25
CA ALA A 49 -19.47 -6.19 3.44
C ALA A 49 -20.37 -6.49 4.66
N ARG A 50 -21.70 -6.61 4.46
CA ARG A 50 -22.64 -6.98 5.52
C ARG A 50 -22.46 -8.40 6.04
N GLU A 51 -22.06 -9.34 5.19
CA GLU A 51 -21.84 -10.74 5.56
C GLU A 51 -20.44 -10.96 6.17
N VAL A 52 -19.52 -10.08 5.81
CA VAL A 52 -18.11 -10.05 6.24
C VAL A 52 -17.89 -9.10 7.43
N GLY A 53 -18.96 -8.48 7.93
CA GLY A 53 -18.94 -7.48 9.00
C GLY A 53 -18.10 -7.91 10.19
N PRO A 54 -17.57 -6.96 10.98
CA PRO A 54 -16.64 -7.27 12.05
C PRO A 54 -17.27 -8.27 13.01
N ASP A 55 -16.66 -9.45 13.13
CA ASP A 55 -17.07 -10.45 14.11
C ASP A 55 -17.20 -9.78 15.49
N ASP A 56 -18.32 -10.01 16.17
CA ASP A 56 -18.60 -9.43 17.48
C ASP A 56 -17.36 -9.48 18.39
N ALA A 57 -16.98 -8.31 18.90
CA ALA A 57 -15.85 -8.11 19.78
C ALA A 57 -16.09 -8.87 21.10
N ARG A 58 -15.75 -10.16 21.12
CA ARG A 58 -15.56 -10.86 22.38
C ARG A 58 -14.30 -10.29 23.02
N GLU A 59 -14.41 -9.86 24.26
CA GLU A 59 -13.24 -9.48 25.06
C GLU A 59 -12.26 -10.65 25.07
N LEU A 60 -11.07 -10.42 24.52
CA LEU A 60 -10.01 -11.41 24.52
C LEU A 60 -9.23 -11.23 25.83
N PRO A 61 -9.18 -12.25 26.70
CA PRO A 61 -8.51 -12.15 27.98
C PRO A 61 -6.98 -12.02 27.78
N GLY A 62 -6.34 -11.17 28.59
CA GLY A 62 -4.89 -10.99 28.63
C GLY A 62 -4.34 -9.86 27.72
N PRO A 63 -3.05 -9.54 27.85
CA PRO A 63 -2.40 -8.50 27.05
C PRO A 63 -2.48 -8.81 25.54
N PRO A 64 -2.45 -7.78 24.67
CA PRO A 64 -2.56 -8.02 23.25
C PRO A 64 -1.30 -8.73 22.71
N PRO A 65 -1.39 -9.51 21.62
CA PRO A 65 -0.22 -10.03 20.94
C PRO A 65 0.79 -8.91 20.65
N ARG A 66 2.09 -9.19 20.79
CA ARG A 66 3.16 -8.18 20.67
C ARG A 66 3.05 -7.29 19.42
N ARG A 67 2.68 -7.84 18.26
CA ARG A 67 2.49 -7.06 17.02
C ARG A 67 1.39 -6.00 17.13
N ILE A 68 0.28 -6.34 17.80
CA ILE A 68 -0.85 -5.44 18.05
C ILE A 68 -0.43 -4.37 19.06
N ALA A 69 0.27 -4.79 20.11
CA ALA A 69 0.81 -3.90 21.12
C ALA A 69 1.74 -2.84 20.49
N ILE A 70 2.69 -3.27 19.65
CA ILE A 70 3.63 -2.38 18.94
C ILE A 70 2.89 -1.39 18.05
N ALA A 71 1.92 -1.85 17.26
CA ALA A 71 1.15 -0.97 16.38
C ALA A 71 0.37 0.09 17.18
N MET A 72 -0.15 -0.26 18.36
CA MET A 72 -0.81 0.69 19.26
C MET A 72 0.17 1.72 19.83
N ALA A 73 1.32 1.27 20.33
CA ALA A 73 2.37 2.17 20.84
C ALA A 73 2.83 3.16 19.76
N LEU A 74 3.14 2.68 18.56
CA LEU A 74 3.54 3.53 17.43
C LEU A 74 2.45 4.55 17.05
N ALA A 75 1.17 4.13 17.05
CA ALA A 75 0.06 5.02 16.75
C ALA A 75 -0.09 6.15 17.79
N LEU A 76 0.08 5.82 19.07
CA LEU A 76 0.05 6.78 20.17
C LEU A 76 1.22 7.76 20.10
N PHE A 77 2.46 7.27 19.91
CA PHE A 77 3.64 8.13 19.77
C PHE A 77 3.62 8.98 18.49
N SER A 78 2.82 8.62 17.49
CA SER A 78 2.66 9.41 16.26
C SER A 78 1.75 10.63 16.44
N GLN A 79 0.81 10.62 17.40
CA GLN A 79 -0.15 11.71 17.60
C GLN A 79 0.50 13.07 17.90
N PRO A 80 1.50 13.18 18.80
CA PRO A 80 2.10 14.47 19.15
C PRO A 80 2.76 15.14 17.95
N HIS A 81 3.40 14.37 17.08
CA HIS A 81 4.00 14.87 15.85
C HIS A 81 2.97 15.39 14.86
N LEU A 82 1.80 14.75 14.77
CA LEU A 82 0.71 15.20 13.89
C LEU A 82 0.09 16.50 14.39
N ALA A 83 -0.08 16.61 15.69
CA ALA A 83 -0.59 17.80 16.37
C ALA A 83 0.36 19.00 16.29
N GLN A 84 1.66 18.78 16.44
CA GLN A 84 2.64 19.86 16.60
C GLN A 84 3.38 20.21 15.30
N THR A 85 3.59 19.23 14.42
CA THR A 85 4.57 19.37 13.34
C THR A 85 3.94 19.24 11.94
N PHE A 86 3.06 18.25 11.72
CA PHE A 86 2.79 17.83 10.33
C PHE A 86 1.51 18.28 9.70
N THR A 87 0.47 18.65 10.44
CA THR A 87 -0.84 18.88 9.80
C THR A 87 -1.15 20.34 9.52
N GLY A 88 -0.37 21.28 10.07
CA GLY A 88 -0.60 22.73 9.93
C GLY A 88 -1.93 23.21 10.55
N VAL A 89 -2.71 22.28 11.09
CA VAL A 89 -3.97 22.49 11.79
C VAL A 89 -3.71 22.11 13.24
N PRO A 90 -4.05 22.96 14.22
CA PRO A 90 -3.94 22.58 15.62
C PRO A 90 -4.81 21.35 15.90
N ARG A 91 -4.21 20.24 16.30
CA ARG A 91 -4.93 19.03 16.71
C ARG A 91 -4.62 18.71 18.18
N PRO A 92 -5.58 18.21 18.95
CA PRO A 92 -5.29 17.67 20.28
C PRO A 92 -4.49 16.37 20.14
N ALA A 93 -3.42 16.22 20.91
CA ALA A 93 -2.67 14.97 21.03
C ALA A 93 -3.07 14.25 22.32
N ILE A 94 -3.25 12.93 22.23
CA ILE A 94 -3.44 12.09 23.42
C ILE A 94 -2.04 11.65 23.88
N LEU A 95 -1.72 11.91 25.15
CA LEU A 95 -0.43 11.58 25.76
C LEU A 95 -0.66 10.65 26.94
N PHE A 96 0.16 9.60 27.02
CA PHE A 96 0.19 8.65 28.12
C PHE A 96 1.62 8.50 28.61
N ASP A 97 1.79 8.30 29.92
CA ASP A 97 3.09 7.97 30.49
C ASP A 97 3.56 6.59 30.04
N ASN A 98 4.88 6.41 29.92
CA ASN A 98 5.46 5.15 29.49
C ASN A 98 5.13 3.98 30.44
N ASP A 99 4.92 4.25 31.73
CA ASP A 99 4.52 3.22 32.72
C ASP A 99 3.09 2.71 32.45
N VAL A 100 2.14 3.61 32.19
CA VAL A 100 0.78 3.26 31.72
C VAL A 100 0.83 2.36 30.48
N LEU A 101 1.62 2.76 29.47
CA LEU A 101 1.72 2.01 28.22
C LEU A 101 2.40 0.65 28.42
N ARG A 102 3.43 0.58 29.26
CA ARG A 102 4.13 -0.68 29.59
C ARG A 102 3.15 -1.68 30.15
N ASP A 103 2.34 -1.25 31.11
CA ASP A 103 1.45 -2.14 31.86
C ASP A 103 0.21 -2.52 31.02
N ALA A 104 -0.37 -1.58 30.28
CA ALA A 104 -1.53 -1.83 29.41
C ALA A 104 -1.20 -2.69 28.17
N LEU A 105 -0.01 -2.49 27.57
CA LEU A 105 0.40 -3.18 26.34
C LEU A 105 1.22 -4.45 26.59
N GLY A 106 1.78 -4.62 27.80
CA GLY A 106 2.67 -5.73 28.12
C GLY A 106 4.00 -5.69 27.34
N ILE A 107 4.43 -4.49 26.93
CA ILE A 107 5.71 -4.22 26.25
C ILE A 107 6.69 -3.68 27.29
N SER A 108 7.98 -4.02 27.21
CA SER A 108 8.96 -3.50 28.17
C SER A 108 9.29 -2.01 27.94
N GLY A 109 9.78 -1.32 28.99
CA GLY A 109 10.06 0.11 28.91
C GLY A 109 11.10 0.50 27.84
N TRP A 110 12.16 -0.30 27.69
CA TRP A 110 13.18 -0.04 26.66
C TRP A 110 12.62 -0.21 25.24
N GLU A 111 11.70 -1.16 25.02
CA GLU A 111 11.02 -1.31 23.73
C GLU A 111 10.13 -0.09 23.44
N LEU A 112 9.46 0.47 24.44
CA LEU A 112 8.67 1.70 24.27
C LEU A 112 9.55 2.90 23.91
N ASP A 113 10.70 3.03 24.55
CA ASP A 113 11.67 4.07 24.20
C ASP A 113 12.18 3.90 22.76
N ASP A 114 12.54 2.68 22.35
CA ASP A 114 12.95 2.39 20.96
C ASP A 114 11.85 2.72 19.93
N LEU A 115 10.58 2.41 20.25
CA LEU A 115 9.44 2.73 19.37
C LEU A 115 9.18 4.24 19.28
N ARG A 116 9.37 4.99 20.37
CA ARG A 116 9.29 6.44 20.35
C ARG A 116 10.42 7.03 19.50
N ASP A 117 11.65 6.57 19.70
CA ASP A 117 12.82 7.01 18.93
C ASP A 117 12.66 6.71 17.42
N GLU A 118 12.04 5.58 17.08
CA GLU A 118 11.69 5.25 15.70
C GLU A 118 10.69 6.24 15.09
N VAL A 119 9.66 6.63 15.85
CA VAL A 119 8.70 7.66 15.41
C VAL A 119 9.39 9.02 15.26
N ASP A 120 10.26 9.41 16.18
CA ASP A 120 11.03 10.65 16.11
C ASP A 120 11.98 10.66 14.89
N ARG A 121 12.60 9.52 14.57
CA ARG A 121 13.43 9.36 13.37
C ARG A 121 12.61 9.50 12.08
N ARG A 122 11.41 8.92 12.04
CA ARG A 122 10.47 9.07 10.91
C ARG A 122 10.00 10.52 10.77
N ALA A 123 9.71 11.17 11.89
CA ALA A 123 9.37 12.59 11.95
C ALA A 123 10.50 13.48 11.41
N GLY A 124 11.74 13.21 11.83
CA GLY A 124 12.93 13.90 11.31
C GLY A 124 13.13 13.70 9.81
N THR A 125 12.75 12.54 9.27
CA THR A 125 12.78 12.30 7.82
C THR A 125 11.80 13.19 7.06
N TRP A 126 10.59 13.40 7.59
CA TRP A 126 9.62 14.32 6.99
C TRP A 126 10.10 15.78 7.06
N LEU A 127 10.66 16.21 8.20
CA LEU A 127 11.23 17.54 8.35
C LEU A 127 12.38 17.81 7.37
N LYS A 128 13.20 16.79 7.08
CA LYS A 128 14.21 16.87 6.01
C LYS A 128 13.56 17.06 4.64
N GLN A 129 12.47 16.34 4.32
CA GLN A 129 11.74 16.52 3.06
C GLN A 129 11.16 17.94 2.94
N GLU A 130 10.54 18.45 4.01
CA GLU A 130 10.04 19.82 4.07
C GLU A 130 11.16 20.84 3.87
N THR A 131 12.32 20.63 4.48
CA THR A 131 13.50 21.48 4.28
C THR A 131 13.98 21.46 2.82
N VAL A 132 14.00 20.28 2.18
CA VAL A 132 14.35 20.14 0.76
C VAL A 132 13.34 20.86 -0.13
N ALA A 133 12.03 20.67 0.10
CA ALA A 133 10.97 21.33 -0.66
C ALA A 133 11.06 22.86 -0.57
N HIS A 134 11.21 23.42 0.65
CA HIS A 134 11.39 24.86 0.85
C HIS A 134 12.68 25.38 0.22
N TRP A 135 13.77 24.61 0.30
CA TRP A 135 15.01 24.98 -0.36
C TRP A 135 14.82 25.04 -1.88
N LEU A 136 14.15 24.05 -2.48
CA LEU A 136 13.83 24.03 -3.90
C LEU A 136 12.95 25.21 -4.29
N GLU A 137 11.92 25.54 -3.51
CA GLU A 137 11.06 26.70 -3.73
C GLU A 137 11.86 28.02 -3.77
N ALA A 138 12.79 28.20 -2.83
CA ALA A 138 13.60 29.40 -2.74
C ALA A 138 14.64 29.55 -3.87
N HIS A 139 15.08 28.43 -4.47
CA HIS A 139 16.20 28.41 -5.42
C HIS A 139 15.81 28.06 -6.86
N LEU A 140 14.61 27.52 -7.07
CA LEU A 140 14.08 27.20 -8.41
C LEU A 140 13.11 28.29 -8.87
N PRO A 141 13.50 29.16 -9.82
CA PRO A 141 12.56 30.12 -10.38
C PRO A 141 11.40 29.35 -11.06
N PRO A 142 10.12 29.74 -10.83
CA PRO A 142 8.95 28.99 -11.28
C PRO A 142 8.97 28.65 -12.77
N GLU A 143 9.49 29.55 -13.61
CA GLU A 143 9.56 29.38 -15.06
C GLU A 143 10.63 28.38 -15.53
N LYS A 144 11.58 27.99 -14.67
CA LYS A 144 12.61 26.97 -14.97
C LYS A 144 12.52 25.73 -14.10
N ALA A 145 11.73 25.77 -13.01
CA ALA A 145 11.64 24.69 -12.03
C ALA A 145 11.37 23.33 -12.68
N PHE A 146 10.40 23.26 -13.61
CA PHE A 146 10.07 22.02 -14.31
C PHE A 146 11.26 21.48 -15.12
N ALA A 147 11.91 22.33 -15.92
CA ALA A 147 13.04 21.93 -16.76
C ALA A 147 14.28 21.53 -15.96
N GLN A 148 14.47 22.07 -14.75
CA GLN A 148 15.60 21.72 -13.88
C GLN A 148 15.37 20.43 -13.09
N LEU A 149 14.13 20.14 -12.71
CA LEU A 149 13.74 18.88 -12.09
C LEU A 149 13.63 17.74 -13.11
N PHE A 150 13.28 18.06 -14.36
CA PHE A 150 13.06 17.10 -15.45
C PHE A 150 13.82 17.49 -16.73
N PRO A 151 15.17 17.56 -16.72
CA PRO A 151 15.98 18.03 -17.85
C PRO A 151 15.87 17.18 -19.13
N GLY A 152 15.30 15.97 -19.05
CA GLY A 152 15.02 15.10 -20.19
C GLY A 152 13.61 15.21 -20.78
N VAL A 153 12.71 15.95 -20.14
CA VAL A 153 11.30 16.05 -20.56
C VAL A 153 11.11 17.29 -21.45
N THR A 154 10.71 17.06 -22.70
CA THR A 154 10.50 18.14 -23.69
C THR A 154 9.15 18.85 -23.54
N ALA A 155 8.23 18.26 -22.77
CA ALA A 155 6.94 18.86 -22.48
C ALA A 155 7.11 20.09 -21.58
N ARG A 156 6.29 21.13 -21.82
CA ARG A 156 6.17 22.24 -20.87
C ARG A 156 5.29 21.78 -19.72
N GLY A 157 5.81 21.94 -18.51
CA GLY A 157 5.07 21.65 -17.29
C GLY A 157 5.14 22.80 -16.28
N THR A 158 4.36 22.66 -15.22
CA THR A 158 4.27 23.56 -14.08
C THR A 158 4.78 22.85 -12.84
N VAL A 159 5.33 23.60 -11.89
CA VAL A 159 5.72 23.08 -10.57
C VAL A 159 4.97 23.86 -9.49
N ARG A 160 4.36 23.15 -8.55
CA ARG A 160 3.74 23.69 -7.33
C ARG A 160 4.51 23.17 -6.12
N PHE A 161 4.81 24.06 -5.18
CA PHE A 161 5.43 23.70 -3.91
C PHE A 161 4.32 23.63 -2.86
N GLU A 162 4.19 22.51 -2.18
CA GLU A 162 3.15 22.25 -1.18
C GLU A 162 3.77 21.57 0.04
N ARG A 163 4.21 22.37 1.01
CA ARG A 163 4.85 21.91 2.26
C ARG A 163 6.06 21.02 1.96
N ALA A 164 5.99 19.72 2.29
CA ALA A 164 7.03 18.73 2.02
C ALA A 164 6.99 18.13 0.60
N HIS A 165 6.12 18.63 -0.28
CA HIS A 165 5.93 18.08 -1.63
C HIS A 165 6.21 19.11 -2.71
N VAL A 166 6.75 18.61 -3.82
CA VAL A 166 6.95 19.35 -5.05
C VAL A 166 6.18 18.64 -6.16
N VAL A 167 5.10 19.27 -6.61
CA VAL A 167 4.17 18.69 -7.57
C VAL A 167 4.48 19.25 -8.94
N ALA A 168 5.06 18.40 -9.79
CA ALA A 168 5.30 18.71 -11.18
C ALA A 168 4.15 18.18 -12.03
N SER A 169 3.63 19.01 -12.93
CA SER A 169 2.55 18.63 -13.84
C SER A 169 2.84 19.01 -15.27
N ALA A 170 2.47 18.13 -16.21
CA ALA A 170 2.54 18.42 -17.64
C ALA A 170 1.31 17.86 -18.37
N PRO A 171 1.03 18.33 -19.61
CA PRO A 171 -0.01 17.76 -20.44
C PRO A 171 0.26 16.27 -20.72
N ALA A 172 -0.59 15.40 -20.15
CA ALA A 172 -0.53 13.96 -20.31
C ALA A 172 -1.95 13.37 -20.19
N ALA A 173 -2.12 12.09 -20.55
CA ALA A 173 -3.38 11.39 -20.34
C ALA A 173 -3.74 11.40 -18.84
N PRO A 174 -5.01 11.66 -18.47
CA PRO A 174 -5.41 11.68 -17.07
C PRO A 174 -5.16 10.32 -16.42
N LEU A 175 -4.65 10.32 -15.18
CA LEU A 175 -4.55 9.09 -14.41
C LEU A 175 -5.95 8.66 -13.95
N PRO A 176 -6.19 7.35 -13.80
CA PRO A 176 -7.30 6.87 -13.00
C PRO A 176 -7.23 7.52 -11.61
N ARG A 177 -8.40 7.87 -11.05
CA ARG A 177 -8.51 8.34 -9.66
C ARG A 177 -7.92 7.36 -8.64
N THR A 178 -7.62 6.13 -9.06
CA THR A 178 -7.14 4.98 -8.28
C THR A 178 -5.66 4.67 -8.49
N GLY A 179 -4.88 5.62 -9.01
CA GLY A 179 -3.48 5.37 -9.41
C GLY A 179 -2.38 5.85 -8.46
N MET A 180 -2.69 6.53 -7.36
CA MET A 180 -1.67 7.25 -6.60
C MET A 180 -0.71 6.32 -5.83
N PHE A 181 -1.22 5.24 -5.22
CA PHE A 181 -0.38 4.17 -4.68
C PHE A 181 -0.29 2.96 -5.62
N LEU A 182 -1.03 2.96 -6.73
CA LEU A 182 -1.11 1.87 -7.71
C LEU A 182 -0.49 2.26 -9.06
N PRO A 183 0.85 2.42 -9.15
CA PRO A 183 1.49 2.99 -10.33
C PRO A 183 1.27 2.18 -11.62
N TRP A 184 0.91 0.89 -11.52
CA TRP A 184 0.63 0.01 -12.66
C TRP A 184 -0.80 0.08 -13.20
N VAL A 185 -1.72 0.76 -12.53
CA VAL A 185 -3.12 0.85 -12.97
C VAL A 185 -3.30 1.89 -14.09
N SER A 186 -2.27 2.69 -14.37
CA SER A 186 -2.35 3.62 -15.49
C SER A 186 -2.41 2.91 -16.84
N ARG A 187 -3.38 3.33 -17.65
CA ARG A 187 -3.94 2.53 -18.76
C ARG A 187 -3.04 2.41 -19.99
N ASP A 188 -2.01 3.24 -20.12
CA ASP A 188 -1.15 3.29 -21.32
C ASP A 188 0.29 2.79 -21.07
N GLY A 189 0.53 2.06 -19.97
CA GLY A 189 1.90 1.75 -19.51
C GLY A 189 2.66 3.00 -19.02
N LEU A 190 1.93 4.11 -18.96
CA LEU A 190 2.36 5.40 -18.53
C LEU A 190 1.75 5.62 -17.14
N GLY A 191 2.28 4.96 -16.09
CA GLY A 191 1.94 5.16 -14.66
C GLY A 191 1.86 6.64 -14.23
N PRO A 192 1.84 7.01 -12.94
CA PRO A 192 2.49 8.28 -12.59
C PRO A 192 3.88 8.26 -13.26
N LEU A 193 3.99 9.05 -14.31
CA LEU A 193 4.70 8.70 -15.54
C LEU A 193 6.19 8.89 -15.32
N ASP A 194 6.96 7.81 -15.43
CA ASP A 194 8.35 7.70 -14.95
C ASP A 194 8.46 8.23 -13.53
N ALA A 195 8.23 7.35 -12.55
CA ALA A 195 8.69 7.50 -11.17
C ALA A 195 9.82 8.52 -11.11
N PHE A 196 9.54 9.73 -10.63
CA PHE A 196 10.58 10.75 -10.60
C PHE A 196 11.77 10.10 -9.88
N ARG A 197 12.90 9.98 -10.58
CA ARG A 197 14.12 9.45 -10.01
C ARG A 197 15.00 10.64 -9.69
N GLY A 198 15.54 10.69 -8.49
CA GLY A 198 16.48 11.73 -8.09
C GLY A 198 17.60 11.87 -9.13
N ARG A 199 18.07 10.75 -9.71
CA ARG A 199 19.08 10.69 -10.80
C ARG A 199 18.79 11.54 -12.04
N TYR A 200 17.54 11.92 -12.31
CA TYR A 200 17.19 12.76 -13.45
C TYR A 200 17.39 14.25 -13.19
N VAL A 201 17.50 14.67 -11.93
CA VAL A 201 17.71 16.08 -11.56
C VAL A 201 19.10 16.56 -11.98
N ASP A 202 19.18 17.84 -12.40
CA ASP A 202 20.43 18.50 -12.74
C ASP A 202 21.51 18.32 -11.64
N GLY A 203 22.70 17.86 -12.04
CA GLY A 203 23.79 17.56 -11.10
C GLY A 203 24.39 18.79 -10.41
N ASN A 204 24.18 20.01 -10.92
CA ASN A 204 24.56 21.22 -10.20
C ASN A 204 23.55 21.54 -9.10
N LEU A 205 22.26 21.34 -9.38
CA LEU A 205 21.20 21.49 -8.39
C LEU A 205 21.41 20.55 -7.21
N LYS A 206 21.71 19.26 -7.47
CA LYS A 206 22.03 18.29 -6.41
C LYS A 206 23.21 18.71 -5.56
N ARG A 207 24.33 19.09 -6.20
CA ARG A 207 25.53 19.56 -5.47
C ARG A 207 25.30 20.85 -4.69
N ALA A 208 24.35 21.69 -5.12
CA ALA A 208 23.96 22.87 -4.36
C ALA A 208 23.12 22.48 -3.14
N LEU A 209 22.19 21.53 -3.29
CA LEU A 209 21.37 20.98 -2.21
C LEU A 209 22.23 20.26 -1.16
N GLU A 210 23.13 19.35 -1.59
CA GLU A 210 24.11 18.65 -0.73
C GLU A 210 24.89 19.64 0.15
N ARG A 211 25.49 20.67 -0.46
CA ARG A 211 26.30 21.66 0.25
C ARG A 211 25.47 22.55 1.18
N SER A 212 24.24 22.89 0.79
CA SER A 212 23.39 23.80 1.57
C SER A 212 22.79 23.11 2.80
N LEU A 213 22.47 21.82 2.68
CA LEU A 213 21.79 21.06 3.73
C LEU A 213 22.71 20.08 4.48
N GLY A 214 23.98 19.96 4.07
CA GLY A 214 24.94 19.03 4.67
C GLY A 214 24.56 17.56 4.45
N LEU A 215 23.89 17.25 3.34
CA LEU A 215 23.43 15.91 2.99
C LEU A 215 24.45 15.17 2.11
N THR A 216 24.47 13.85 2.22
CA THR A 216 25.18 13.00 1.26
C THR A 216 24.44 12.92 -0.08
N ALA A 217 25.15 12.53 -1.15
CA ALA A 217 24.55 12.38 -2.48
C ALA A 217 23.40 11.34 -2.49
N GLU A 218 23.57 10.25 -1.74
CA GLU A 218 22.55 9.20 -1.61
C GLU A 218 21.32 9.71 -0.86
N GLU A 219 21.49 10.43 0.25
CA GLU A 219 20.38 11.07 0.97
C GLU A 219 19.64 12.09 0.10
N VAL A 220 20.36 12.85 -0.73
CA VAL A 220 19.73 13.80 -1.67
C VAL A 220 18.86 13.07 -2.68
N ASP A 221 19.35 11.99 -3.28
CA ASP A 221 18.56 11.21 -4.24
C ASP A 221 17.31 10.61 -3.56
N GLU A 222 17.45 10.03 -2.38
CA GLU A 222 16.33 9.46 -1.61
C GLU A 222 15.29 10.52 -1.23
N LEU A 223 15.73 11.69 -0.75
CA LEU A 223 14.84 12.78 -0.38
C LEU A 223 14.13 13.37 -1.59
N LEU A 224 14.83 13.56 -2.71
CA LEU A 224 14.21 14.04 -3.95
C LEU A 224 13.13 13.06 -4.43
N GLU A 225 13.38 11.75 -4.43
CA GLU A 225 12.39 10.72 -4.82
C GLU A 225 11.14 10.69 -3.93
N ARG A 226 11.27 11.14 -2.69
CA ARG A 226 10.15 11.27 -1.74
C ARG A 226 9.41 12.59 -1.85
N THR A 227 10.11 13.66 -2.22
CA THR A 227 9.60 15.03 -2.22
C THR A 227 8.92 15.37 -3.54
N VAL A 228 9.45 14.89 -4.66
CA VAL A 228 8.96 15.30 -6.00
C VAL A 228 8.01 14.26 -6.57
N LEU A 229 6.82 14.73 -6.94
CA LEU A 229 5.77 13.97 -7.59
C LEU A 229 5.54 14.50 -9.01
N PHE A 230 5.40 13.60 -9.99
CA PHE A 230 4.96 13.96 -11.33
C PHE A 230 3.53 13.45 -11.60
N VAL A 231 2.61 14.36 -11.94
CA VAL A 231 1.19 14.04 -12.24
C VAL A 231 0.72 14.69 -13.54
N PRO A 232 -0.18 14.05 -14.29
CA PRO A 232 -0.85 14.70 -15.41
C PRO A 232 -1.62 15.93 -14.94
N GLN A 233 -1.49 17.03 -15.68
CA GLN A 233 -2.15 18.30 -15.32
C GLN A 233 -3.67 18.17 -15.18
N ALA A 234 -4.30 17.31 -15.98
CA ALA A 234 -5.75 17.06 -15.93
C ALA A 234 -6.21 16.35 -14.64
N SER A 235 -5.29 15.74 -13.88
CA SER A 235 -5.58 14.98 -12.66
C SER A 235 -4.92 15.57 -11.41
N ALA A 236 -4.22 16.71 -11.53
CA ALA A 236 -3.36 17.22 -10.47
C ALA A 236 -4.14 17.49 -9.17
N ASP A 237 -5.26 18.23 -9.24
CA ASP A 237 -6.02 18.58 -8.03
C ASP A 237 -6.71 17.35 -7.38
N ASP A 238 -7.27 16.44 -8.19
CA ASP A 238 -7.86 15.17 -7.71
C ASP A 238 -6.81 14.30 -7.01
N LEU A 239 -5.59 14.22 -7.56
CA LEU A 239 -4.50 13.44 -6.97
C LEU A 239 -3.93 14.11 -5.71
N LEU A 240 -3.81 15.43 -5.69
CA LEU A 240 -3.36 16.16 -4.49
C LEU A 240 -4.36 16.05 -3.35
N ALA A 241 -5.66 16.03 -3.65
CA ALA A 241 -6.68 15.73 -2.66
C ALA A 241 -6.48 14.32 -2.08
N LEU A 242 -6.24 13.33 -2.95
CA LEU A 242 -5.95 11.94 -2.55
C LEU A 242 -4.63 11.78 -1.79
N ASP A 243 -3.64 12.65 -2.04
CA ASP A 243 -2.30 12.58 -1.43
C ASP A 243 -2.18 13.33 -0.10
N ALA A 244 -3.30 13.76 0.48
CA ALA A 244 -3.32 14.37 1.82
C ALA A 244 -2.56 13.50 2.84
N TRP A 245 -2.63 12.17 2.69
CA TRP A 245 -1.87 11.21 3.51
C TRP A 245 -0.36 11.44 3.50
N ARG A 246 0.27 11.69 2.34
CA ARG A 246 1.70 12.03 2.28
C ARG A 246 1.95 13.50 2.60
N ARG A 247 1.09 14.40 2.09
CA ARG A 247 1.22 15.86 2.28
C ARG A 247 1.26 16.25 3.76
N ASP A 248 0.41 15.61 4.56
CA ASP A 248 0.22 15.92 5.96
C ASP A 248 1.10 15.05 6.88
N GLY A 249 2.10 14.35 6.33
CA GLY A 249 3.15 13.64 7.07
C GLY A 249 2.80 12.26 7.61
N PHE A 250 1.56 11.79 7.46
CA PHE A 250 1.14 10.46 7.89
C PHE A 250 1.98 9.34 7.26
N ALA A 251 2.36 9.51 5.99
CA ALA A 251 3.15 8.50 5.30
C ALA A 251 4.55 8.29 5.87
N ALA A 252 5.21 9.38 6.30
CA ALA A 252 6.52 9.30 6.92
C ALA A 252 6.42 8.62 8.29
N LEU A 253 5.45 9.03 9.11
CA LEU A 253 5.22 8.47 10.45
C LEU A 253 4.91 6.98 10.43
N THR A 254 4.03 6.56 9.52
CA THR A 254 3.51 5.18 9.52
C THR A 254 4.32 4.23 8.67
N GLY A 255 5.18 4.75 7.78
CA GLY A 255 5.84 3.94 6.74
C GLY A 255 4.89 3.47 5.62
N ILE A 256 3.60 3.82 5.69
CA ILE A 256 2.61 3.55 4.66
C ILE A 256 2.50 4.75 3.73
N GLY A 257 2.73 4.54 2.44
CA GLY A 257 2.66 5.60 1.44
C GLY A 257 4.01 5.79 0.77
N GLN A 258 4.48 4.67 0.20
CA GLN A 258 5.79 4.52 -0.41
C GLN A 258 6.17 5.69 -1.33
N PRO A 259 7.47 6.03 -1.47
CA PRO A 259 7.96 7.01 -2.43
C PRO A 259 7.35 6.77 -3.82
N TYR A 260 7.13 7.84 -4.57
CA TYR A 260 6.53 7.76 -5.89
C TYR A 260 7.38 6.84 -6.78
N GLY A 261 6.79 5.73 -7.21
CA GLY A 261 7.49 4.75 -8.03
C GLY A 261 8.43 3.79 -7.31
N LYS A 262 8.46 3.75 -5.97
CA LYS A 262 9.10 2.62 -5.24
C LYS A 262 8.56 1.27 -5.71
N LEU A 263 7.31 1.23 -6.18
CA LEU A 263 6.66 0.02 -6.67
C LEU A 263 6.64 -0.11 -8.20
N SER A 264 7.36 0.73 -8.94
CA SER A 264 7.43 0.62 -10.41
C SER A 264 8.05 -0.70 -10.85
N TRP A 265 9.02 -1.22 -10.09
CA TRP A 265 9.68 -2.50 -10.36
C TRP A 265 8.69 -3.67 -10.47
N LEU A 266 7.51 -3.58 -9.83
CA LEU A 266 6.45 -4.58 -9.90
C LEU A 266 5.91 -4.81 -11.32
N VAL A 267 6.08 -3.83 -12.20
CA VAL A 267 5.67 -3.90 -13.61
C VAL A 267 6.80 -3.61 -14.60
N GLU A 268 8.00 -3.33 -14.11
CA GLU A 268 9.19 -3.23 -14.95
C GLU A 268 9.58 -4.62 -15.51
N PRO A 269 10.15 -4.66 -16.73
CA PRO A 269 10.72 -5.88 -17.30
C PRO A 269 11.70 -6.54 -16.33
N VAL A 270 11.68 -7.88 -16.29
CA VAL A 270 12.65 -8.65 -15.52
C VAL A 270 14.01 -8.52 -16.18
N ASP A 271 15.04 -8.14 -15.43
CA ASP A 271 16.40 -8.22 -15.94
C ASP A 271 16.87 -9.69 -15.97
N GLY A 272 17.66 -10.07 -16.98
CA GLY A 272 18.05 -11.47 -17.16
C GLY A 272 18.93 -12.02 -16.04
N ALA A 273 19.66 -11.18 -15.29
CA ALA A 273 20.44 -11.63 -14.13
C ALA A 273 19.54 -12.03 -12.95
N SER A 274 18.49 -11.24 -12.69
CA SER A 274 17.47 -11.43 -11.67
C SER A 274 16.52 -12.57 -12.00
N ALA A 275 16.31 -12.88 -13.29
CA ALA A 275 15.56 -14.05 -13.73
C ALA A 275 16.22 -15.38 -13.33
N ARG A 276 17.50 -15.35 -12.88
CA ARG A 276 18.31 -16.52 -12.48
C ARG A 276 18.22 -17.65 -13.49
N TRP A 277 18.23 -17.32 -14.78
CA TRP A 277 17.66 -18.23 -15.75
C TRP A 277 18.47 -19.51 -16.00
N ARG A 278 19.66 -19.61 -15.42
CA ARG A 278 20.47 -20.81 -15.45
C ARG A 278 19.90 -21.91 -14.55
N THR A 279 19.07 -21.58 -13.56
CA THR A 279 18.58 -22.54 -12.57
C THR A 279 17.44 -23.40 -13.12
N TRP A 280 16.41 -22.79 -13.70
CA TRP A 280 15.28 -23.49 -14.34
C TRP A 280 15.55 -24.07 -15.75
N LEU A 281 16.68 -23.77 -16.38
CA LEU A 281 17.14 -24.41 -17.65
C LEU A 281 18.16 -25.52 -17.37
N ALA A 282 18.44 -25.82 -16.10
CA ALA A 282 19.31 -26.91 -15.71
C ALA A 282 18.68 -28.26 -16.11
N PRO A 283 19.50 -29.31 -16.36
CA PRO A 283 18.99 -30.65 -16.61
C PRO A 283 18.07 -31.12 -15.47
N PRO A 284 17.07 -31.98 -15.74
CA PRO A 284 16.12 -32.47 -14.72
C PRO A 284 16.78 -33.16 -13.51
N ASP A 285 18.01 -33.66 -13.66
CA ASP A 285 18.78 -34.35 -12.62
C ASP A 285 19.57 -33.40 -11.71
N ALA A 286 19.51 -32.09 -11.96
CA ALA A 286 20.10 -31.08 -11.08
C ALA A 286 19.13 -30.77 -9.93
N ASP A 287 19.65 -30.65 -8.70
CA ASP A 287 18.88 -30.28 -7.49
C ASP A 287 18.50 -28.79 -7.50
N VAL A 288 17.78 -28.37 -8.55
CA VAL A 288 17.55 -26.98 -8.91
C VAL A 288 16.06 -26.77 -9.23
N PRO A 289 15.45 -25.65 -8.82
CA PRO A 289 14.02 -25.43 -9.04
C PRO A 289 13.67 -25.41 -10.53
N GLY A 290 12.68 -26.22 -10.92
CA GLY A 290 12.12 -26.20 -12.28
C GLY A 290 11.40 -24.88 -12.61
N PRO A 291 10.95 -24.70 -13.86
CA PRO A 291 10.37 -23.45 -14.34
C PRO A 291 9.15 -22.98 -13.55
N GLU A 292 8.29 -23.88 -13.07
CA GLU A 292 7.14 -23.50 -12.24
C GLU A 292 7.57 -22.88 -10.90
N ALA A 293 8.54 -23.49 -10.22
CA ALA A 293 9.04 -22.99 -8.94
C ALA A 293 9.79 -21.66 -9.12
N ALA A 294 10.54 -21.51 -10.22
CA ALA A 294 11.19 -20.25 -10.57
C ALA A 294 10.17 -19.12 -10.84
N PHE A 295 9.06 -19.43 -11.53
CA PHE A 295 7.97 -18.48 -11.72
C PHE A 295 7.42 -18.00 -10.37
N ASP A 296 7.10 -18.91 -9.47
CA ASP A 296 6.54 -18.59 -8.17
C ASP A 296 7.52 -17.78 -7.31
N MET A 297 8.82 -18.10 -7.35
CA MET A 297 9.87 -17.32 -6.66
C MET A 297 9.98 -15.88 -7.18
N LEU A 298 9.77 -15.64 -8.47
CA LEU A 298 9.80 -14.29 -9.06
C LEU A 298 8.48 -13.53 -8.85
N LEU A 299 7.36 -14.25 -8.81
CA LEU A 299 6.03 -13.66 -8.66
C LEU A 299 5.70 -13.33 -7.21
N GLU A 300 6.10 -14.16 -6.25
CA GLU A 300 5.75 -14.01 -4.82
C GLU A 300 6.11 -12.61 -4.26
N PRO A 301 7.34 -12.08 -4.44
CA PRO A 301 7.67 -10.73 -3.97
C PRO A 301 6.84 -9.65 -4.65
N ARG A 302 6.46 -9.86 -5.92
CA ARG A 302 5.65 -8.90 -6.67
C ARG A 302 4.21 -8.85 -6.17
N ILE A 303 3.63 -10.01 -5.89
CA ILE A 303 2.30 -10.13 -5.28
C ILE A 303 2.29 -9.49 -3.89
N HIS A 304 3.35 -9.68 -3.11
CA HIS A 304 3.48 -9.07 -1.79
C HIS A 304 3.43 -7.54 -1.87
N GLY A 305 4.33 -6.93 -2.67
CA GLY A 305 4.37 -5.48 -2.85
C GLY A 305 3.08 -4.92 -3.47
N MET A 306 2.42 -5.68 -4.34
CA MET A 306 1.10 -5.35 -4.86
C MET A 306 0.05 -5.27 -3.75
N LEU A 307 -0.04 -6.29 -2.88
CA LEU A 307 -1.02 -6.31 -1.79
C LEU A 307 -0.78 -5.21 -0.76
N GLU A 308 0.47 -4.90 -0.44
CA GLU A 308 0.83 -3.76 0.42
C GLU A 308 0.31 -2.44 -0.15
N ALA A 309 0.49 -2.23 -1.45
CA ALA A 309 0.02 -1.02 -2.13
C ALA A 309 -1.51 -0.90 -2.10
N LEU A 310 -2.22 -2.00 -2.34
CA LEU A 310 -3.69 -2.03 -2.31
C LEU A 310 -4.21 -1.71 -0.89
N GLN A 311 -3.54 -2.21 0.14
CA GLN A 311 -3.89 -1.91 1.53
C GLN A 311 -3.62 -0.44 1.88
N GLY A 312 -2.48 0.11 1.43
CA GLY A 312 -2.18 1.54 1.59
C GLY A 312 -3.17 2.44 0.86
N GLU A 313 -3.60 2.06 -0.34
CA GLU A 313 -4.63 2.78 -1.11
C GLU A 313 -5.99 2.79 -0.39
N ILE A 314 -6.42 1.66 0.20
CA ILE A 314 -7.65 1.60 1.02
C ILE A 314 -7.53 2.55 2.22
N LEU A 315 -6.40 2.50 2.94
CA LEU A 315 -6.17 3.32 4.12
C LEU A 315 -6.24 4.82 3.79
N ALA A 316 -5.50 5.26 2.77
CA ALA A 316 -5.46 6.67 2.37
C ALA A 316 -6.83 7.18 1.90
N ARG A 317 -7.60 6.34 1.20
CA ARG A 317 -8.98 6.70 0.79
C ARG A 317 -9.89 6.90 1.99
N ARG A 318 -9.82 6.01 2.97
CA ARG A 318 -10.65 6.05 4.19
C ARG A 318 -10.26 7.16 5.14
N TRP A 319 -9.00 7.57 5.10
CA TRP A 319 -8.54 8.78 5.78
C TRP A 319 -9.25 10.04 5.27
N ILE A 320 -9.36 10.19 3.94
CA ILE A 320 -9.86 11.41 3.30
C ILE A 320 -11.39 11.45 3.22
N ALA A 321 -12.03 10.31 2.96
CA ALA A 321 -13.48 10.25 2.76
C ALA A 321 -14.23 10.03 4.07
N SER A 322 -15.07 10.98 4.47
CA SER A 322 -16.19 10.79 5.42
C SER A 322 -17.52 10.44 4.73
N GLU A 323 -17.53 10.24 3.41
CA GLU A 323 -18.72 9.96 2.57
C GLU A 323 -18.48 8.78 1.58
N PRO A 324 -19.53 8.16 0.98
CA PRO A 324 -19.56 6.72 0.68
C PRO A 324 -18.95 6.23 -0.65
N PHE A 325 -18.29 5.07 -0.56
CA PHE A 325 -18.28 3.87 -1.41
C PHE A 325 -18.15 3.85 -2.95
N ASP A 326 -17.83 4.93 -3.67
CA ASP A 326 -17.90 4.84 -5.15
C ASP A 326 -16.63 4.36 -5.89
N ASP A 327 -15.43 4.42 -5.29
CA ASP A 327 -14.14 4.26 -6.01
C ASP A 327 -13.21 3.11 -5.56
N VAL A 328 -13.61 2.23 -4.63
CA VAL A 328 -12.74 1.11 -4.16
C VAL A 328 -12.76 -0.09 -5.12
N LEU A 329 -13.67 -0.12 -6.10
CA LEU A 329 -13.77 -1.22 -7.07
C LEU A 329 -12.48 -1.45 -7.87
N ASP A 330 -11.73 -0.39 -8.19
CA ASP A 330 -10.45 -0.53 -8.87
C ASP A 330 -9.40 -1.18 -7.98
N VAL A 331 -9.40 -0.88 -6.67
CA VAL A 331 -8.49 -1.48 -5.68
C VAL A 331 -8.86 -2.94 -5.40
N LEU A 332 -10.13 -3.29 -5.56
CA LEU A 332 -10.64 -4.66 -5.40
C LEU A 332 -10.54 -5.49 -6.69
N ASP A 333 -10.08 -4.91 -7.79
CA ASP A 333 -9.84 -5.62 -9.06
C ASP A 333 -8.54 -6.43 -9.00
N VAL A 334 -8.47 -7.33 -8.01
CA VAL A 334 -7.37 -8.26 -7.78
C VAL A 334 -6.95 -8.98 -9.07
N PRO A 335 -7.86 -9.44 -9.95
CA PRO A 335 -7.47 -10.06 -11.23
C PRO A 335 -6.64 -9.13 -12.11
N ALA A 336 -7.05 -7.87 -12.26
CA ALA A 336 -6.33 -6.89 -13.07
C ALA A 336 -4.94 -6.62 -12.48
N HIS A 337 -4.83 -6.50 -11.15
CA HIS A 337 -3.54 -6.27 -10.49
C HIS A 337 -2.59 -7.47 -10.60
N VAL A 338 -3.08 -8.69 -10.40
CA VAL A 338 -2.29 -9.92 -10.56
C VAL A 338 -1.80 -10.06 -11.99
N SER A 339 -2.66 -9.76 -12.97
CA SER A 339 -2.29 -9.73 -14.38
C SER A 339 -1.15 -8.72 -14.64
N ALA A 340 -1.28 -7.50 -14.11
CA ALA A 340 -0.29 -6.44 -14.26
C ALA A 340 1.10 -6.84 -13.76
N VAL A 341 1.20 -7.47 -12.57
CA VAL A 341 2.50 -7.86 -12.00
C VAL A 341 3.06 -9.17 -12.56
N THR A 342 2.22 -9.98 -13.21
CA THR A 342 2.62 -11.23 -13.88
C THR A 342 3.12 -10.98 -15.30
N GLN A 343 2.55 -10.00 -15.98
CA GLN A 343 2.83 -9.72 -17.39
C GLN A 343 4.33 -9.51 -17.71
N PRO A 344 5.15 -8.84 -16.87
CA PRO A 344 6.58 -8.71 -17.14
C PRO A 344 7.33 -10.04 -17.17
N LEU A 345 6.92 -11.02 -16.35
CA LEU A 345 7.51 -12.37 -16.33
C LEU A 345 7.21 -13.10 -17.65
N LEU A 346 5.96 -13.00 -18.13
CA LEU A 346 5.54 -13.59 -19.40
C LEU A 346 6.22 -12.92 -20.59
N ALA A 347 6.30 -11.58 -20.57
CA ALA A 347 6.93 -10.79 -21.62
C ALA A 347 8.43 -11.12 -21.74
N TRP A 348 9.13 -11.27 -20.62
CA TRP A 348 10.53 -11.67 -20.61
C TRP A 348 10.74 -13.05 -21.25
N ALA A 349 9.94 -14.06 -20.86
CA ALA A 349 10.07 -15.42 -21.39
C ALA A 349 9.73 -15.51 -22.89
N GLY A 350 8.87 -14.61 -23.40
CA GLY A 350 8.49 -14.55 -24.81
C GLY A 350 9.32 -13.59 -25.68
N ALA A 351 10.27 -12.85 -25.12
CA ALA A 351 11.00 -11.82 -25.84
C ALA A 351 12.25 -12.36 -26.57
N ARG A 352 12.43 -11.96 -27.84
CA ARG A 352 13.63 -12.28 -28.63
C ARG A 352 14.93 -11.78 -27.99
N GLY A 353 14.88 -10.67 -27.26
CA GLY A 353 16.03 -10.14 -26.52
C GLY A 353 16.55 -11.14 -25.49
N SER A 354 15.64 -11.72 -24.69
CA SER A 354 15.95 -12.75 -23.70
C SER A 354 16.53 -14.00 -24.36
N THR A 355 16.00 -14.39 -25.52
CA THR A 355 16.55 -15.51 -26.29
C THR A 355 18.00 -15.29 -26.69
N ILE A 356 18.32 -14.10 -27.23
CA ILE A 356 19.68 -13.75 -27.62
C ILE A 356 20.60 -13.73 -26.39
N GLU A 357 20.13 -13.17 -25.28
CA GLU A 357 20.88 -13.14 -24.02
C GLU A 357 21.24 -14.55 -23.54
N ILE A 358 20.25 -15.46 -23.50
CA ILE A 358 20.45 -16.85 -23.07
C ILE A 358 21.37 -17.61 -24.04
N ALA A 359 21.18 -17.46 -25.36
CA ALA A 359 22.03 -18.11 -26.35
C ALA A 359 23.50 -17.70 -26.19
N GLN A 360 23.77 -16.40 -26.03
CA GLN A 360 25.12 -15.88 -25.83
C GLN A 360 25.72 -16.33 -24.50
N ALA A 361 24.98 -16.17 -23.40
CA ALA A 361 25.46 -16.43 -22.05
C ALA A 361 25.56 -17.93 -21.72
N GLY A 362 24.77 -18.77 -22.38
CA GLY A 362 24.81 -20.23 -22.30
C GLY A 362 25.72 -20.87 -23.36
N GLN A 363 26.24 -20.10 -24.32
CA GLN A 363 27.03 -20.58 -25.46
C GLN A 363 26.31 -21.70 -26.25
N ILE A 364 25.00 -21.55 -26.44
CA ILE A 364 24.16 -22.49 -27.19
C ILE A 364 23.63 -21.86 -28.49
N PRO A 365 23.31 -22.66 -29.50
CA PRO A 365 22.67 -22.17 -30.72
C PRO A 365 21.36 -21.41 -30.43
N LEU A 366 21.08 -20.37 -31.21
CA LEU A 366 19.92 -19.49 -30.99
C LEU A 366 18.60 -20.25 -31.11
N ASP A 367 18.47 -21.16 -32.06
CA ASP A 367 17.31 -22.03 -32.29
C ASP A 367 17.03 -22.97 -31.09
N VAL A 368 18.09 -23.45 -30.44
CA VAL A 368 17.98 -24.24 -29.20
C VAL A 368 17.45 -23.36 -28.06
N ALA A 369 17.98 -22.14 -27.92
CA ALA A 369 17.50 -21.18 -26.92
C ALA A 369 16.04 -20.75 -27.18
N GLU A 370 15.64 -20.57 -28.45
CA GLU A 370 14.25 -20.28 -28.85
C GLU A 370 13.30 -21.39 -28.41
N THR A 371 13.68 -22.65 -28.65
CA THR A 371 12.87 -23.81 -28.26
C THR A 371 12.70 -23.88 -26.74
N LEU A 372 13.80 -23.77 -25.98
CA LEU A 372 13.77 -23.81 -24.51
C LEU A 372 12.92 -22.68 -23.91
N LEU A 373 13.07 -21.45 -24.39
CA LEU A 373 12.26 -20.32 -23.90
C LEU A 373 10.79 -20.44 -24.30
N ALA A 374 10.47 -21.04 -25.45
CA ALA A 374 9.08 -21.29 -25.82
C ALA A 374 8.38 -22.28 -24.87
N GLU A 375 9.09 -23.32 -24.43
CA GLU A 375 8.61 -24.26 -23.41
C GLU A 375 8.42 -23.55 -22.07
N VAL A 376 9.42 -22.80 -21.61
CA VAL A 376 9.35 -22.01 -20.37
C VAL A 376 8.20 -21.00 -20.41
N HIS A 377 8.03 -20.28 -21.52
CA HIS A 377 6.93 -19.33 -21.70
C HIS A 377 5.56 -20.02 -21.64
N THR A 378 5.45 -21.25 -22.16
CA THR A 378 4.23 -22.05 -22.06
C THR A 378 3.95 -22.46 -20.61
N THR A 379 4.96 -22.95 -19.89
CA THR A 379 4.85 -23.27 -18.46
C THR A 379 4.47 -22.04 -17.64
N PHE A 380 5.13 -20.90 -17.91
CA PHE A 380 4.83 -19.61 -17.27
C PHE A 380 3.39 -19.16 -17.51
N LYS A 381 2.88 -19.28 -18.73
CA LYS A 381 1.47 -18.98 -19.06
C LYS A 381 0.50 -19.88 -18.30
N GLN A 382 0.79 -21.18 -18.24
CA GLN A 382 -0.04 -22.13 -17.48
C GLN A 382 -0.03 -21.81 -15.99
N ARG A 383 1.16 -21.50 -15.43
CA ARG A 383 1.29 -21.12 -14.03
C ARG A 383 0.60 -19.80 -13.72
N ALA A 384 0.78 -18.76 -14.54
CA ALA A 384 0.05 -17.49 -14.45
C ALA A 384 -1.47 -17.69 -14.47
N ALA A 385 -1.98 -18.55 -15.36
CA ALA A 385 -3.41 -18.87 -15.41
C ALA A 385 -3.91 -19.55 -14.13
N SER A 386 -3.07 -20.33 -13.44
CA SER A 386 -3.42 -20.92 -12.15
C SER A 386 -3.57 -19.86 -11.04
N TRP A 387 -2.75 -18.80 -11.07
CA TRP A 387 -2.86 -17.65 -10.17
C TRP A 387 -4.06 -16.76 -10.50
N ALA A 388 -4.48 -16.71 -11.77
CA ALA A 388 -5.63 -15.94 -12.25
C ALA A 388 -6.96 -16.73 -12.27
N ARG A 389 -6.96 -17.94 -11.69
CA ARG A 389 -8.13 -18.81 -11.71
C ARG A 389 -9.26 -18.18 -10.89
N PRO A 390 -10.46 -18.03 -11.46
CA PRO A 390 -11.60 -17.51 -10.72
C PRO A 390 -11.92 -18.39 -9.51
N PRO A 391 -12.34 -17.81 -8.38
CA PRO A 391 -12.96 -18.58 -7.32
C PRO A 391 -14.15 -19.35 -7.90
N SER A 392 -14.22 -20.65 -7.62
CA SER A 392 -15.36 -21.48 -8.02
C SER A 392 -16.64 -21.06 -7.27
N THR A 393 -17.82 -21.53 -7.72
CA THR A 393 -19.10 -21.28 -7.02
C THR A 393 -19.11 -21.85 -5.60
N GLU A 394 -18.27 -22.85 -5.34
CA GLU A 394 -17.85 -23.29 -4.01
C GLU A 394 -16.48 -22.69 -3.76
N TRP A 395 -16.33 -21.73 -2.84
CA TRP A 395 -15.04 -21.08 -2.58
C TRP A 395 -13.94 -22.11 -2.39
N ASP A 396 -13.03 -22.20 -3.36
CA ASP A 396 -12.03 -23.26 -3.43
C ASP A 396 -10.77 -22.94 -2.61
N GLY A 397 -10.72 -21.74 -2.01
CA GLY A 397 -9.54 -21.24 -1.30
C GLY A 397 -8.48 -20.66 -2.23
N SER A 398 -8.84 -20.33 -3.48
CA SER A 398 -7.91 -19.68 -4.42
C SER A 398 -7.29 -18.40 -3.82
N PRO A 399 -5.99 -18.12 -4.08
CA PRO A 399 -5.30 -16.97 -3.51
C PRO A 399 -6.02 -15.64 -3.74
N GLN A 400 -6.57 -15.43 -4.95
CA GLN A 400 -7.30 -14.21 -5.29
C GLN A 400 -8.58 -14.03 -4.48
N ALA A 401 -9.30 -15.11 -4.18
CA ALA A 401 -10.48 -15.06 -3.32
C ALA A 401 -10.10 -14.66 -1.89
N CYS A 402 -9.02 -15.23 -1.37
CA CYS A 402 -8.47 -14.90 -0.05
C CYS A 402 -8.02 -13.43 0.03
N TRP A 403 -7.35 -12.91 -1.01
CA TRP A 403 -6.93 -11.51 -1.06
C TRP A 403 -8.10 -10.55 -1.17
N MET A 404 -9.06 -10.83 -2.06
CA MET A 404 -10.25 -9.99 -2.22
C MET A 404 -11.07 -9.95 -0.92
N ARG A 405 -11.26 -11.11 -0.25
CA ARG A 405 -11.85 -11.18 1.09
C ARG A 405 -11.11 -10.29 2.09
N ARG A 406 -9.78 -10.37 2.11
CA ARG A 406 -8.93 -9.59 3.02
C ARG A 406 -9.08 -8.08 2.78
N LEU A 407 -9.07 -7.64 1.53
CA LEU A 407 -9.22 -6.23 1.19
C LEU A 407 -10.61 -5.69 1.54
N VAL A 408 -11.68 -6.46 1.27
CA VAL A 408 -13.04 -6.09 1.68
C VAL A 408 -13.17 -6.02 3.20
N ARG A 409 -12.57 -6.96 3.94
CA ARG A 409 -12.55 -6.94 5.42
C ARG A 409 -11.84 -5.71 5.97
N LEU A 410 -10.69 -5.36 5.39
CA LEU A 410 -9.93 -4.18 5.81
C LEU A 410 -10.75 -2.91 5.60
N ASP A 411 -11.29 -2.74 4.40
CA ASP A 411 -12.10 -1.59 4.03
C ASP A 411 -13.32 -1.43 4.94
N GLU A 412 -14.05 -2.54 5.18
CA GLU A 412 -15.22 -2.54 6.05
C GLU A 412 -14.87 -2.30 7.52
N ALA A 413 -13.78 -2.87 8.02
CA ALA A 413 -13.33 -2.66 9.39
C ALA A 413 -12.94 -1.19 9.63
N LEU A 414 -12.15 -0.59 8.73
CA LEU A 414 -11.79 0.83 8.81
C LEU A 414 -13.01 1.74 8.75
N ARG A 415 -13.98 1.39 7.90
CA ARG A 415 -15.26 2.10 7.82
C ARG A 415 -16.04 2.00 9.13
N VAL A 416 -16.32 0.80 9.62
CA VAL A 416 -17.12 0.61 10.84
C VAL A 416 -16.44 1.20 12.07
N VAL A 417 -15.12 1.03 12.22
CA VAL A 417 -14.38 1.57 13.36
C VAL A 417 -14.26 3.09 13.26
N GLY A 418 -14.05 3.64 12.05
CA GLY A 418 -14.03 5.08 11.81
C GLY A 418 -15.39 5.76 11.99
N ASP A 419 -16.49 5.05 11.73
CA ASP A 419 -17.88 5.54 11.88
C ASP A 419 -18.41 5.41 13.33
N ARG A 420 -17.77 4.61 14.22
CA ARG A 420 -18.20 4.43 15.61
C ARG A 420 -17.79 5.63 16.47
N MET A 421 -18.84 6.36 16.89
CA MET A 421 -19.00 7.52 17.81
C MET A 421 -17.78 8.24 18.43
N PRO A 422 -17.85 9.59 18.53
CA PRO A 422 -16.85 10.44 19.17
C PRO A 422 -16.91 10.30 20.70
N LEU A 423 -15.86 9.77 21.31
CA LEU A 423 -15.68 9.77 22.77
C LEU A 423 -15.15 11.14 23.28
N GLY A 424 -15.60 12.25 22.67
CA GLY A 424 -15.12 13.60 23.01
C GLY A 424 -13.74 13.98 22.46
N VAL A 425 -12.97 13.03 21.91
CA VAL A 425 -11.70 13.26 21.18
C VAL A 425 -11.75 12.54 19.82
N ASP A 426 -11.04 13.05 18.83
CA ASP A 426 -11.03 12.50 17.46
C ASP A 426 -10.19 11.19 17.38
N HIS A 427 -10.69 10.11 17.99
CA HIS A 427 -10.06 8.76 18.00
C HIS A 427 -9.87 8.16 16.61
N ARG A 428 -10.55 8.73 15.61
CA ARG A 428 -10.39 8.37 14.21
C ARG A 428 -8.91 8.36 13.84
N GLU A 429 -8.17 9.39 14.24
CA GLU A 429 -6.74 9.50 13.92
C GLU A 429 -5.92 8.33 14.47
N VAL A 430 -6.15 7.97 15.74
CA VAL A 430 -5.46 6.85 16.39
C VAL A 430 -5.79 5.52 15.72
N VAL A 431 -7.06 5.28 15.35
CA VAL A 431 -7.48 4.05 14.64
C VAL A 431 -6.75 3.93 13.30
N PHE A 432 -6.72 5.01 12.51
CA PHE A 432 -6.10 4.99 11.20
C PHE A 432 -4.58 4.85 11.29
N LEU A 433 -3.93 5.52 12.24
CA LEU A 433 -2.50 5.32 12.52
C LEU A 433 -2.21 3.90 13.01
N TYR A 434 -3.03 3.34 13.88
CA TYR A 434 -2.91 1.97 14.33
C TYR A 434 -2.99 0.99 13.16
N ALA A 435 -3.99 1.17 12.29
CA ALA A 435 -4.13 0.34 11.10
C ALA A 435 -2.93 0.47 10.17
N ALA A 436 -2.42 1.69 9.98
CA ALA A 436 -1.26 1.97 9.16
C ALA A 436 0.02 1.30 9.70
N HIS A 437 0.32 1.48 10.98
CA HIS A 437 1.47 0.86 11.64
C HIS A 437 1.33 -0.66 11.66
N PHE A 438 0.13 -1.19 11.93
CA PHE A 438 -0.10 -2.63 11.86
C PHE A 438 0.17 -3.18 10.46
N LEU A 439 -0.24 -2.47 9.40
CA LEU A 439 0.03 -2.84 8.02
C LEU A 439 1.53 -2.79 7.69
N ALA A 440 2.24 -1.77 8.14
CA ALA A 440 3.68 -1.62 7.89
C ALA A 440 4.51 -2.70 8.60
N GLU A 441 4.12 -3.06 9.83
CA GLU A 441 4.83 -4.03 10.66
C GLU A 441 4.36 -5.48 10.44
N SER A 442 3.26 -5.67 9.69
CA SER A 442 2.70 -6.99 9.36
C SER A 442 2.76 -7.24 7.86
N PRO A 443 3.95 -7.58 7.31
CA PRO A 443 4.04 -8.01 5.92
C PRO A 443 2.99 -9.10 5.66
N PRO A 444 2.30 -9.12 4.50
CA PRO A 444 1.39 -10.20 4.15
C PRO A 444 2.06 -11.56 4.38
N ASP A 445 1.73 -12.21 5.50
CA ASP A 445 2.39 -13.44 5.94
C ASP A 445 2.33 -14.49 4.82
N ARG A 446 3.44 -15.20 4.58
CA ARG A 446 3.50 -16.34 3.64
C ARG A 446 2.41 -17.38 3.94
N ALA A 447 1.95 -17.44 5.19
CA ALA A 447 0.86 -18.27 5.68
C ALA A 447 -0.54 -17.86 5.15
N VAL A 448 -0.69 -16.78 4.36
CA VAL A 448 -1.95 -16.48 3.65
C VAL A 448 -2.30 -17.57 2.62
N LEU A 449 -1.36 -18.46 2.26
CA LEU A 449 -1.62 -19.68 1.48
C LEU A 449 -1.95 -20.92 2.33
N SER A 450 -1.79 -20.88 3.65
CA SER A 450 -2.16 -21.97 4.56
C SER A 450 -3.11 -21.44 5.63
N ALA A 451 -4.41 -21.62 5.39
CA ALA A 451 -5.46 -21.35 6.35
C ALA A 451 -5.20 -22.01 7.72
N THR A 452 -4.66 -21.27 8.68
CA THR A 452 -4.63 -21.61 10.12
C THR A 452 -4.51 -20.30 10.90
N GLU A 453 -5.60 -19.77 11.46
CA GLU A 453 -6.11 -20.02 12.83
C GLU A 453 -5.42 -19.24 13.96
N ASP A 454 -4.24 -18.64 13.75
CA ASP A 454 -3.62 -17.77 14.77
C ASP A 454 -3.47 -16.33 14.24
N GLY A 455 -4.49 -15.48 14.50
CA GLY A 455 -4.39 -14.02 14.37
C GLY A 455 -4.62 -13.39 12.98
N GLY A 456 -5.12 -14.16 12.00
CA GLY A 456 -5.21 -13.77 10.59
C GLY A 456 -6.24 -12.67 10.24
N SER A 457 -5.85 -11.76 9.33
CA SER A 457 -6.59 -10.62 8.75
C SER A 457 -6.45 -9.28 9.49
N VAL A 458 -5.88 -8.27 8.82
CA VAL A 458 -5.79 -6.87 9.29
C VAL A 458 -7.14 -6.31 9.71
N GLY A 459 -8.21 -6.65 8.97
CA GLY A 459 -9.57 -6.26 9.35
C GLY A 459 -10.01 -6.82 10.70
N LEU A 460 -9.52 -8.00 11.10
CA LEU A 460 -9.76 -8.56 12.44
C LEU A 460 -8.89 -7.89 13.50
N ALA A 461 -7.62 -7.58 13.20
CA ALA A 461 -6.77 -6.82 14.13
C ALA A 461 -7.35 -5.43 14.43
N VAL A 462 -7.84 -4.73 13.42
CA VAL A 462 -8.47 -3.41 13.56
C VAL A 462 -9.82 -3.51 14.29
N SER A 463 -10.68 -4.46 13.95
CA SER A 463 -12.02 -4.53 14.55
C SER A 463 -12.05 -5.18 15.93
N ARG A 464 -11.20 -6.17 16.21
CA ARG A 464 -11.22 -6.96 17.45
C ARG A 464 -10.24 -6.49 18.51
N TRP A 465 -9.07 -6.00 18.11
CA TRP A 465 -8.00 -5.74 19.07
C TRP A 465 -7.83 -4.27 19.41
N PHE A 466 -8.18 -3.36 18.49
CA PHE A 466 -8.03 -1.93 18.74
C PHE A 466 -8.80 -1.49 20.00
N TRP A 467 -10.12 -1.71 20.05
CA TRP A 467 -10.94 -1.21 21.17
C TRP A 467 -10.61 -1.84 22.53
N PRO A 468 -10.43 -3.16 22.66
CA PRO A 468 -10.04 -3.74 23.95
C PRO A 468 -8.66 -3.25 24.41
N THR A 469 -7.70 -3.10 23.48
CA THR A 469 -6.37 -2.56 23.82
C THR A 469 -6.46 -1.10 24.23
N TRP A 470 -7.23 -0.30 23.48
CA TRP A 470 -7.50 1.10 23.78
C TRP A 470 -8.11 1.27 25.18
N ARG A 471 -9.14 0.48 25.50
CA ARG A 471 -9.78 0.51 26.82
C ARG A 471 -8.80 0.23 27.94
N ARG A 472 -7.92 -0.78 27.80
CA ARG A 472 -6.90 -1.07 28.81
C ARG A 472 -5.95 0.10 29.05
N VAL A 473 -5.54 0.79 27.98
CA VAL A 473 -4.69 1.98 28.10
C VAL A 473 -5.41 3.07 28.90
N LEU A 474 -6.70 3.29 28.65
CA LEU A 474 -7.50 4.25 29.41
C LEU A 474 -7.67 3.85 30.88
N GLU A 475 -7.99 2.59 31.17
CA GLU A 475 -8.15 2.07 32.54
C GLU A 475 -6.86 2.28 33.37
N HIS A 476 -5.69 1.98 32.81
CA HIS A 476 -4.42 2.19 33.51
C HIS A 476 -4.08 3.68 33.69
N ALA A 477 -4.48 4.54 32.74
CA ALA A 477 -4.27 5.98 32.86
C ALA A 477 -5.12 6.61 33.99
N GLU A 478 -6.34 6.09 34.20
CA GLU A 478 -7.21 6.49 35.30
C GLU A 478 -6.65 6.06 36.66
N ASP A 479 -6.16 4.82 36.77
CA ASP A 479 -5.59 4.27 38.01
C ASP A 479 -4.33 5.04 38.49
N GLU A 480 -3.50 5.53 37.56
CA GLU A 480 -2.29 6.31 37.89
C GLU A 480 -2.56 7.80 38.18
N GLY A 481 -3.82 8.25 38.12
CA GLY A 481 -4.17 9.65 38.36
C GLY A 481 -3.65 10.60 37.26
N ASN A 482 -3.38 10.08 36.06
CA ASN A 482 -2.97 10.88 34.89
C ASN A 482 -4.17 11.60 34.24
N THR A 483 -5.20 11.90 35.04
CA THR A 483 -6.51 12.39 34.61
C THR A 483 -6.46 13.82 34.08
N THR A 484 -5.43 14.61 34.37
CA THR A 484 -5.31 15.98 33.84
C THR A 484 -5.23 16.07 32.31
N ASN A 485 -4.88 14.97 31.61
CA ASN A 485 -5.02 14.86 30.14
C ASN A 485 -6.16 13.92 29.69
N ALA A 486 -6.64 13.04 30.58
CA ALA A 486 -7.72 12.09 30.30
C ALA A 486 -9.14 12.60 30.67
N GLU A 487 -9.26 13.71 31.40
CA GLU A 487 -10.54 14.33 31.82
C GLU A 487 -11.39 14.86 30.65
N LEU A 488 -10.87 14.84 29.42
CA LEU A 488 -11.61 15.12 28.18
C LEU A 488 -12.24 13.86 27.54
N LEU A 489 -12.04 12.65 28.10
CA LEU A 489 -12.29 11.37 27.40
C LEU A 489 -13.49 10.54 27.89
N VAL A 490 -14.19 10.94 28.96
CA VAL A 490 -15.33 10.17 29.47
C VAL A 490 -16.54 11.08 29.70
N PRO A 491 -17.54 11.09 28.81
CA PRO A 491 -18.88 11.45 29.20
C PRO A 491 -19.46 10.30 30.03
N ASP A 492 -19.94 10.61 31.23
CA ASP A 492 -20.65 9.68 32.10
C ASP A 492 -21.70 8.87 31.32
N GLY A 493 -21.46 7.56 31.25
CA GLY A 493 -22.43 6.54 30.87
C GLY A 493 -22.45 6.20 29.39
N LEU A 494 -21.92 5.01 29.06
CA LEU A 494 -22.42 4.12 27.99
C LEU A 494 -21.71 2.75 28.11
N PHE A 495 -22.39 1.78 28.71
CA PHE A 495 -22.16 0.35 28.55
C PHE A 495 -23.29 -0.25 27.71
#